data_AF-A0A1I6TVG4-F1
#
_entry.id   AF-A0A1I6TVG4-F1
#
_cell.length_a   1.000
_cell.length_b   1.000
_cell.length_c   1.000
_cell.angle_alpha   90.00
_cell.angle_beta   90.00
_cell.angle_gamma   90.00
#
_symmetry.space_group_name_H-M   'P 1'
#
loop_
_entity.id
_entity.type
_entity.pdbx_description
1 polymer ?
#
loop_
_entity_poly.entity_id
_entity_poly.type
_entity_poly.pdbx_seq_one_letter_code
_entity_poly.pdbx_strand_id
1 'polypeptide(L)' 'MTRKKQPKYNIGDIVVITLYGTVGKVTNVNFLFLLVMCYEFNMTHWGL' A
#
# COMPACT_ATOMS: atom_id res chain seq x y z
N MET A 1 12.55 1.35 23.99
CA MET A 1 12.66 0.78 22.64
C MET A 1 11.37 1.07 21.89
N THR A 2 11.34 2.14 21.09
CA THR A 2 10.14 2.57 20.37
C THR A 2 9.79 1.53 19.31
N ARG A 3 8.67 0.83 19.51
CA ARG A 3 8.12 -0.16 18.58
C ARG A 3 7.91 0.53 17.23
N LYS A 4 8.84 0.32 16.29
CA LYS A 4 8.70 0.81 14.91
C LYS A 4 7.37 0.26 14.37
N LYS A 5 6.51 1.16 13.92
CA LYS A 5 5.21 0.78 13.35
C LYS A 5 5.51 -0.09 12.13
N GLN A 6 5.07 -1.34 12.11
CA GLN A 6 5.33 -2.23 10.98
C GLN A 6 4.34 -1.90 9.84
N PRO A 7 4.77 -1.98 8.57
CA PRO A 7 3.85 -1.80 7.46
C PRO A 7 2.78 -2.89 7.48
N LYS A 8 1.55 -2.52 7.10
CA LYS A 8 0.39 -3.42 7.13
C LYS A 8 0.40 -4.38 5.94
N TYR A 9 0.96 -3.94 4.81
CA TYR A 9 1.07 -4.71 3.57
C TYR A 9 2.52 -4.71 3.09
N ASN A 10 2.91 -5.76 2.39
CA ASN A 10 4.25 -5.91 1.82
C ASN A 10 4.25 -5.64 0.32
N ILE A 11 5.42 -5.37 -0.26
CA ILE A 11 5.60 -5.29 -1.70
C ILE A 11 5.22 -6.65 -2.31
N GLY A 12 4.40 -6.62 -3.37
CA GLY A 12 3.87 -7.83 -4.01
C GLY A 12 2.44 -8.18 -3.63
N ASP A 13 1.94 -7.66 -2.51
CA ASP A 13 0.59 -7.93 -2.03
C ASP A 13 -0.46 -7.30 -2.95
N ILE A 14 -1.59 -8.00 -3.13
CA ILE A 14 -2.72 -7.52 -3.93
C ILE A 14 -3.76 -6.97 -2.96
N VAL A 15 -4.03 -5.67 -3.04
CA VAL A 15 -4.96 -4.99 -2.16
C VAL A 15 -6.13 -4.39 -2.92
N VAL A 16 -7.27 -4.28 -2.24
CA VAL A 16 -8.46 -3.59 -2.73
C VAL A 16 -8.48 -2.18 -2.13
N ILE A 17 -8.45 -1.16 -2.99
CA ILE A 17 -8.58 0.23 -2.58
C ILE A 17 -10.07 0.58 -2.57
N THR A 18 -10.72 0.38 -1.42
CA THR A 18 -12.17 0.57 -1.23
C THR A 18 -12.65 1.98 -1.52
N LEU A 19 -11.78 2.99 -1.39
CA LEU A 19 -12.11 4.38 -1.70
C LEU A 19 -12.44 4.58 -3.19
N TYR A 20 -11.82 3.79 -4.08
CA TYR A 20 -11.95 3.90 -5.53
C TYR A 20 -12.51 2.64 -6.19
N GLY A 21 -12.75 1.56 -5.43
CA GLY A 21 -13.24 0.28 -5.95
C GLY A 21 -12.23 -0.47 -6.82
N THR A 22 -10.94 -0.12 -6.73
CA THR A 22 -9.89 -0.67 -7.62
C THR A 22 -9.06 -1.73 -6.91
N VAL A 23 -8.58 -2.72 -7.67
CA VAL A 23 -7.58 -3.70 -7.20
C VAL A 23 -6.20 -3.29 -7.72
N GLY A 24 -5.21 -3.25 -6.83
CA GLY A 24 -3.85 -2.85 -7.16
C GLY A 24 -2.80 -3.69 -6.44
N LYS A 25 -1.61 -3.77 -7.03
CA LYS A 25 -0.47 -4.46 -6.43
C LYS A 25 0.45 -3.45 -5.76
N VAL A 26 0.84 -3.71 -4.50
CA VAL A 26 1.82 -2.89 -3.78
C VAL A 26 3.17 -3.03 -4.49
N THR A 27 3.73 -1.91 -4.94
CA THR A 27 5.03 -1.88 -5.61
C THR A 27 6.12 -1.26 -4.75
N ASN A 28 5.76 -0.35 -3.82
CA ASN A 28 6.70 0.28 -2.91
C ASN A 28 6.02 0.61 -1.56
N VAL A 29 6.80 0.53 -0.48
CA VAL A 29 6.39 0.92 0.86
C VAL A 29 7.45 1.87 1.41
N ASN A 30 7.08 3.15 1.58
CA ASN A 30 7.99 4.17 2.12
C ASN A 30 7.48 4.72 3.46
N PHE A 31 8.40 4.90 4.40
CA PHE A 31 8.12 5.55 5.68
C PHE A 31 8.47 7.02 5.57
N LEU A 32 7.46 7.89 5.57
CA LEU A 32 7.71 9.31 5.68
C LEU A 32 7.96 9.66 7.15
N PHE A 33 8.96 10.52 7.38
CA PHE A 33 9.58 10.88 8.67
C PHE A 33 8.60 11.36 9.77
N LEU A 34 7.32 11.58 9.44
CA LEU A 34 6.26 12.05 10.33
C LEU A 34 5.18 11.00 10.68
N LEU A 35 5.56 9.71 10.81
CA LEU A 35 4.67 8.63 11.29
C LEU A 35 3.59 8.18 10.28
N VAL A 36 3.73 8.55 9.01
CA VAL A 36 2.80 8.19 7.93
C VAL A 36 3.45 7.16 7.02
N MET A 37 2.72 6.07 6.76
CA MET A 37 3.11 5.05 5.79
C MET A 37 2.57 5.46 4.43
N CYS A 38 3.45 5.57 3.44
CA CYS A 38 3.06 5.78 2.05
C CYS A 38 3.17 4.46 1.29
N TYR A 39 2.13 4.10 0.54
CA TYR A 39 2.12 2.92 -0.32
C TYR A 39 1.95 3.38 -1.76
N GLU A 40 2.84 2.93 -2.62
CA GLU A 40 2.69 3.09 -4.07
C GLU A 40 2.08 1.82 -4.66
N PHE A 41 1.14 2.01 -5.58
CA PHE A 41 0.39 0.92 -6.19
C PHE A 41 0.45 1.02 -7.71
N ASN A 42 0.66 -0.12 -8.35
CA ASN A 42 0.40 -0.25 -9.78
C ASN A 42 -1.04 -0.70 -9.99
N MET A 43 -1.83 0.10 -10.70
CA MET A 43 -3.22 -0.21 -11.02
C MET A 43 -3.26 -1.12 -12.26
N THR A 44 -3.77 -2.34 -12.10
CA THR A 44 -4.13 -3.19 -13.23
C THR A 44 -5.64 -3.08 -13.42
N HIS A 45 -6.06 -2.30 -14.41
CA HIS A 45 -7.46 -2.15 -14.79
C HIS A 45 -7.94 -3.49 -15.38
N TRP A 46 -8.53 -4.35 -14.55
CA TRP A 46 -9.39 -5.43 -15.03
C TRP A 46 -10.81 -4.88 -15.06
N GLY A 47 -11.18 -4.35 -16.23
CA GLY A 47 -12.49 -3.79 -16.47
C GLY A 47 -13.54 -4.91 -16.40
N LEU A 48 -14.67 -4.58 -15.78
CA LEU A 48 -15.95 -5.23 -16.04
C LEU A 48 -16.58 -4.61 -17.29
#